data_AF-A0A9P6GI48-F1
#
_entry.id   AF-A0A9P6GI48-F1
#
_cell.length_a   1.000
_cell.length_b   1.000
_cell.length_c   1.000
_cell.angle_alpha   90.00
_cell.angle_beta   90.00
_cell.angle_gamma   90.00
#
_symmetry.space_group_name_H-M   'P 1'
#
loop_
_entity.id
_entity.type
_entity.pdbx_description
1 polymer ?
#
loop_
_entity_poly.entity_id
_entity_poly.type
_entity_poly.pdbx_seq_one_letter_code
_entity_poly.pdbx_strand_id
1 'polypeptide(L)'
;MADNAHFNPAAGTPANGTQVSSLSFFDVQLKVEDLEREQACARAVSDLNTLCLTLRTEIETLKKGGWNITLGPFRDQSDSRFAKALHVVKEENQRWRCAATRGAKSNGATVPPHVRSQNGSSNTIWAPPHLRMKTSSGFVTNAPHQRQGDANGVSGKSPNSKASASPTNNPLVTDGNIDTPETALIRQKAALARQLTPPLSPKATEAQVTSAVQRLSIPDGPWKPQPIADLPPPPPSLTSKTPSSENTTSFSSHFLRTHLGGNLWGPGLVFVPPPQPSILPDRVYYTCDPASDPHLPPAPGQHGAKLVPFFRANPEDSPDFDLPDAFNSTSNVPLFVLRSARYVYFGHYTQCRWSDRLDHDRMAQCVSPAVREHWAGWLASATRPAWVTEALRKHFFPEPAYGGALPAVAEDEGGSVAEDEMAVREAKVARDVKRYVEALRVWKKDADMKTNLIKADFVLEAFDQADADEPKALRLWWEYLECVDWRADFYDTLVTLQSRDPQYA
;
A
#
# COMPACT_ATOMS: atom_id res chain seq x y z
N MET A 1 10.91 -70.26 20.51
CA MET A 1 11.81 -71.15 21.27
C MET A 1 12.71 -70.28 22.13
N ALA A 2 12.53 -70.39 23.45
CA ALA A 2 13.45 -70.09 24.57
C ALA A 2 14.10 -68.68 24.67
N ASP A 3 14.33 -68.07 25.83
CA ASP A 3 13.83 -68.13 27.21
C ASP A 3 14.60 -67.04 27.99
N ASN A 4 13.97 -66.44 29.01
CA ASN A 4 14.56 -65.81 30.21
C ASN A 4 15.49 -64.57 30.06
N ALA A 5 15.58 -63.60 30.98
CA ALA A 5 15.23 -63.57 32.40
C ALA A 5 14.94 -62.13 32.88
N HIS A 6 14.08 -62.04 33.89
CA HIS A 6 13.87 -60.90 34.79
C HIS A 6 15.13 -60.49 35.55
N PHE A 7 15.35 -59.18 35.72
CA PHE A 7 15.99 -58.61 36.90
C PHE A 7 15.35 -57.27 37.25
N ASN A 8 14.84 -57.20 38.49
CA ASN A 8 14.43 -55.98 39.18
C ASN A 8 15.65 -55.46 39.98
N PRO A 9 15.81 -54.13 40.13
CA PRO A 9 16.15 -53.66 41.46
C PRO A 9 15.43 -52.37 41.90
N ALA A 10 14.95 -52.45 43.14
CA ALA A 10 15.00 -51.48 44.23
C ALA A 10 14.76 -49.98 43.96
N ALA A 11 13.72 -49.49 44.63
CA ALA A 11 13.39 -48.10 44.87
C ALA A 11 14.49 -47.36 45.66
N GLY A 12 14.93 -46.22 45.13
CA GLY A 12 15.68 -45.18 45.82
C GLY A 12 14.89 -43.87 45.82
N THR A 13 14.71 -43.28 47.00
CA THR A 13 14.05 -42.01 47.27
C THR A 13 14.77 -40.84 46.59
N PRO A 14 14.11 -39.94 45.84
CA PRO A 14 14.77 -38.73 45.36
C PRO A 14 14.68 -37.60 46.38
N ALA A 15 15.84 -37.01 46.65
CA ALA A 15 16.01 -35.76 47.38
C ALA A 15 15.48 -34.57 46.57
N ASN A 16 14.88 -33.60 47.28
CA ASN A 16 14.46 -32.30 46.76
C ASN A 16 15.66 -31.54 46.16
N GLY A 17 15.78 -31.56 44.83
CA GLY A 17 16.63 -30.66 44.08
C GLY A 17 15.83 -29.45 43.60
N THR A 18 16.20 -28.26 44.07
CA THR A 18 15.69 -26.98 43.59
C THR A 18 15.89 -26.87 42.07
N GLN A 19 14.81 -26.95 41.30
CA GLN A 19 14.84 -26.68 39.86
C GLN A 19 15.15 -25.20 39.63
N VAL A 20 16.35 -24.92 39.13
CA VAL A 20 16.67 -23.63 38.51
C VAL A 20 15.97 -23.65 37.15
N SER A 21 15.00 -22.75 36.97
CA SER A 21 14.31 -22.57 35.69
C SER A 21 15.34 -22.29 34.60
N SER A 22 15.60 -23.29 33.75
CA SER A 22 16.44 -23.12 32.57
C SER A 22 15.68 -22.24 31.58
N LEU A 23 15.98 -20.94 31.58
CA LEU A 23 15.56 -20.05 30.51
C LEU A 23 16.03 -20.65 29.18
N SER A 24 15.07 -20.94 28.30
CA SER A 24 15.35 -21.51 27.00
C SER A 24 16.16 -20.51 26.18
N PHE A 25 17.12 -21.00 25.40
CA PHE A 25 17.92 -20.16 24.49
C PHE A 25 17.03 -19.31 23.56
N PHE A 26 15.87 -19.84 23.17
CA PHE A 26 14.87 -19.12 22.38
C PHE A 26 14.26 -17.92 23.13
N ASP A 27 14.07 -18.01 24.45
CA ASP A 27 13.53 -16.90 25.25
C ASP A 27 14.51 -15.73 25.34
N VAL A 28 15.81 -16.03 25.31
CA VAL A 28 16.87 -15.02 25.29
C VAL A 28 16.95 -14.37 23.91
N GLN A 29 16.87 -15.17 22.84
CA GLN A 29 16.90 -14.67 21.46
C GLN A 29 15.73 -13.72 21.17
N LEU A 30 14.50 -14.11 21.56
CA LEU A 30 13.31 -13.27 21.37
C LEU A 30 13.44 -11.92 22.11
N LYS A 31 14.04 -11.94 23.31
CA LYS A 31 14.29 -10.73 24.11
C LYS A 31 15.32 -9.81 23.49
N VAL A 32 16.33 -10.36 22.81
CA VAL A 32 17.34 -9.57 22.11
C VAL A 32 16.72 -8.88 20.89
N GLU A 33 15.92 -9.61 20.11
CA GLU A 33 15.21 -9.05 18.95
C GLU A 33 14.23 -7.92 19.35
N ASP A 34 13.50 -8.08 20.47
CA ASP A 34 12.63 -7.03 20.98
C ASP A 34 13.40 -5.79 21.46
N LEU A 35 14.56 -5.97 22.11
CA LEU A 35 15.43 -4.85 22.52
C LEU A 35 16.07 -4.14 21.32
N GLU A 36 16.43 -4.86 20.26
CA GLU A 36 16.93 -4.28 19.02
C GLU A 36 15.85 -3.45 18.31
N ARG A 37 14.60 -3.93 18.30
CA ARG A 37 13.45 -3.17 17.78
C ARG A 37 13.20 -1.91 18.60
N GLU A 38 13.24 -2.00 19.93
CA GLU A 38 13.07 -0.85 20.82
C GLU A 38 14.22 0.17 20.65
N GLN A 39 15.45 -0.30 20.46
CA GLN A 39 16.61 0.55 20.15
C GLN A 39 16.49 1.24 18.78
N ALA A 40 15.98 0.55 17.76
CA ALA A 40 15.73 1.15 16.44
C ALA A 40 14.67 2.27 16.53
N CYS A 41 13.60 2.08 17.28
CA CYS A 41 12.61 3.12 17.55
C CYS A 41 13.21 4.32 18.30
N ALA A 42 14.09 4.09 19.28
CA ALA A 42 14.76 5.16 20.01
C ALA A 42 15.71 5.99 19.12
N ARG A 43 16.40 5.35 18.16
CA ARG A 43 17.24 6.05 17.17
C ARG A 43 16.40 6.95 16.26
N ALA A 44 15.25 6.47 15.77
CA ALA A 44 14.34 7.28 14.95
C ALA A 44 13.86 8.56 15.67
N VAL A 45 13.61 8.49 16.99
CA VAL A 45 13.25 9.67 17.80
C VAL A 45 14.43 10.66 17.92
N SER A 46 15.65 10.15 18.06
CA SER A 46 16.86 10.97 18.09
C SER A 46 17.13 11.66 16.74
N ASP A 47 16.89 10.95 15.63
CA ASP A 47 17.05 11.47 14.27
C ASP A 47 16.04 12.58 13.98
N LEU A 48 14.78 12.40 14.43
CA LEU A 48 13.75 13.44 14.32
C LEU A 48 14.11 14.70 15.12
N ASN A 49 14.62 14.54 16.34
CA ASN A 49 15.05 15.68 17.16
C ASN A 49 16.22 16.42 16.51
N THR A 50 17.16 15.67 15.92
CA THR A 50 18.29 16.24 15.16
C THR A 50 17.78 17.04 13.95
N LEU A 51 16.82 16.50 13.20
CA LEU A 51 16.21 17.16 12.05
C LEU A 51 15.47 18.44 12.46
N CYS A 52 14.72 18.43 13.58
CA CYS A 52 14.09 19.62 14.13
C CYS A 52 15.09 20.70 14.53
N LEU A 53 16.23 20.32 15.13
CA LEU A 53 17.30 21.25 15.50
C LEU A 53 17.97 21.85 14.27
N THR A 54 18.28 21.04 13.26
CA THR A 54 18.85 21.51 11.99
C THR A 54 17.92 22.50 11.30
N LEU A 55 16.63 22.17 11.19
CA LEU A 55 15.63 23.03 10.55
C LEU A 55 15.47 24.36 11.29
N ARG A 56 15.56 24.35 12.64
CA ARG A 56 15.58 25.57 13.45
C ARG A 56 16.83 26.42 13.17
N THR A 57 18.00 25.81 13.05
CA THR A 57 19.24 26.54 12.73
C THR A 57 19.24 27.13 11.31
N GLU A 58 18.65 26.43 10.34
CA GLU A 58 18.48 26.93 8.97
C GLU A 58 17.52 28.13 8.91
N ILE A 59 16.38 28.05 9.61
CA ILE A 59 15.44 29.18 9.73
C ILE A 59 16.12 30.41 10.32
N GLU A 60 16.92 30.25 11.39
CA GLU A 60 17.65 31.36 12.00
C GLU A 60 18.75 31.91 11.09
N THR A 61 19.38 31.06 10.28
CA THR A 61 20.38 31.49 9.29
C THR A 61 19.72 32.30 8.17
N LEU A 62 18.55 31.87 7.70
CA LEU A 62 17.78 32.60 6.69
C LEU A 62 17.28 33.95 7.20
N LYS A 63 16.80 34.02 8.45
CA LYS A 63 16.42 35.29 9.10
C LYS A 63 17.59 36.26 9.19
N LYS A 64 18.79 35.78 9.55
CA LYS A 64 20.02 36.59 9.59
C LYS A 64 20.44 37.09 8.21
N GLY A 65 20.09 36.36 7.15
CA GLY A 65 20.32 36.75 5.76
C GLY A 65 19.38 37.84 5.22
N GLY A 66 18.52 38.44 6.06
CA GLY A 66 17.59 39.49 5.64
C GLY A 66 16.34 38.98 4.91
N TRP A 67 16.11 37.65 4.90
CA TRP A 67 14.90 37.07 4.35
C TRP A 67 13.74 37.24 5.33
N ASN A 68 12.67 37.88 4.88
CA ASN A 68 11.46 38.06 5.67
C ASN A 68 10.62 36.77 5.61
N ILE A 69 10.96 35.80 6.47
CA ILE A 69 10.25 34.52 6.57
C ILE A 69 9.10 34.67 7.56
N THR A 70 7.89 34.83 7.04
CA THR A 70 6.66 34.75 7.83
C THR A 70 6.26 33.27 7.92
N LEU A 71 6.62 32.62 9.02
CA LEU A 71 6.02 31.32 9.34
C LEU A 71 4.54 31.58 9.67
N GLY A 72 3.63 30.99 8.88
CA GLY A 72 2.21 31.03 9.19
C GLY A 72 1.96 30.50 10.61
N PRO A 73 0.86 30.89 11.27
CA PRO A 73 0.56 30.41 12.61
C PRO A 73 0.58 28.89 12.59
N PHE A 74 1.57 28.29 13.26
CA PHE A 74 1.45 26.90 13.66
C PHE A 74 0.12 26.85 14.40
N ARG A 75 -0.83 26.05 13.89
CA ARG A 75 -1.92 25.61 14.75
C ARG A 75 -1.20 24.95 15.90
N ASP A 76 -1.19 25.61 17.06
CA ASP A 76 -1.04 24.95 18.35
C ASP A 76 -2.16 23.91 18.36
N GLN A 77 -1.89 22.72 17.79
CA GLN A 77 -2.59 21.52 18.18
C GLN A 77 -2.18 21.38 19.62
N SER A 78 -2.98 21.99 20.51
CA SER A 78 -2.66 22.14 21.91
C SER A 78 -2.00 20.86 22.39
N ASP A 79 -0.77 20.98 22.91
CA ASP A 79 -0.01 19.88 23.50
C ASP A 79 -0.86 19.08 24.49
N SER A 80 -1.97 19.64 24.98
CA SER A 80 -2.99 18.96 25.77
C SER A 80 -3.50 17.63 25.20
N ARG A 81 -3.73 17.50 23.88
CA ARG A 81 -4.26 16.24 23.31
C ARG A 81 -3.18 15.16 23.27
N PHE A 82 -1.98 15.53 22.85
CA PHE A 82 -0.83 14.63 22.82
C PHE A 82 -0.37 14.27 24.23
N ALA A 83 -0.29 15.24 25.15
CA ALA A 83 0.04 15.01 26.56
C ALA A 83 -1.00 14.14 27.26
N LYS A 84 -2.30 14.31 26.98
CA LYS A 84 -3.35 13.40 27.47
C LYS A 84 -3.19 11.99 26.91
N ALA A 85 -2.97 11.83 25.61
CA ALA A 85 -2.71 10.52 25.00
C ALA A 85 -1.46 9.85 25.60
N LEU A 86 -0.39 10.62 25.80
CA LEU A 86 0.87 10.13 26.37
C LEU A 86 0.73 9.78 27.86
N HIS A 87 -0.13 10.49 28.60
CA HIS A 87 -0.48 10.15 29.98
C HIS A 87 -1.31 8.85 30.06
N VAL A 88 -2.28 8.66 29.16
CA VAL A 88 -3.08 7.42 29.07
C VAL A 88 -2.17 6.22 28.79
N VAL A 89 -1.25 6.35 27.83
CA VAL A 89 -0.29 5.28 27.50
C VAL A 89 0.65 4.99 28.68
N LYS A 90 1.09 6.02 29.43
CA LYS A 90 1.90 5.84 30.64
C LYS A 90 1.14 5.11 31.75
N GLU A 91 -0.11 5.47 32.01
CA GLU A 91 -0.94 4.77 33.01
C GLU A 91 -1.22 3.32 32.62
N GLU A 92 -1.49 3.07 31.34
CA GLU A 92 -1.75 1.73 30.84
C GLU A 92 -0.51 0.83 30.97
N ASN A 93 0.68 1.35 30.62
CA ASN A 93 1.95 0.65 30.79
C ASN A 93 2.28 0.39 32.28
N GLN A 94 1.99 1.36 33.16
CA GLN A 94 2.11 1.19 34.61
C GLN A 94 1.17 0.09 35.14
N ARG A 95 -0.06 0.02 34.62
CA ARG A 95 -1.04 -1.01 34.96
C ARG A 95 -0.57 -2.41 34.57
N TRP A 96 0.03 -2.57 33.39
CA TRP A 96 0.64 -3.83 32.96
C TRP A 96 1.81 -4.26 33.83
N ARG A 97 2.68 -3.32 34.25
CA ARG A 97 3.79 -3.60 35.19
C ARG A 97 3.31 -4.04 36.58
N CYS A 98 2.22 -3.44 37.08
CA CYS A 98 1.60 -3.83 38.35
C CYS A 98 0.87 -5.18 38.27
N ALA A 99 0.30 -5.54 37.12
CA ALA A 99 -0.33 -6.84 36.90
C ALA A 99 0.72 -7.97 36.85
N ALA A 100 1.86 -7.75 36.19
CA ALA A 100 2.95 -8.72 36.08
C ALA A 100 3.60 -9.05 37.44
N THR A 101 3.56 -8.14 38.41
CA THR A 101 4.15 -8.33 39.75
C THR A 101 3.21 -8.96 40.77
N ARG A 102 1.90 -9.09 40.48
CA ARG A 102 0.92 -9.77 41.37
C ARG A 102 0.68 -11.25 41.04
N GLY A 103 1.20 -11.76 39.92
CA GLY A 103 1.04 -13.16 39.51
C GLY A 103 1.93 -14.18 40.24
N ALA A 104 2.85 -13.74 41.11
CA ALA A 104 3.81 -14.62 41.77
C ALA A 104 3.74 -14.51 43.29
N LYS A 105 2.63 -14.94 43.91
CA LYS A 105 2.54 -15.36 45.33
C LYS A 105 1.13 -15.88 45.66
N SER A 106 0.96 -17.20 45.70
CA SER A 106 0.46 -17.97 46.86
C SER A 106 -0.11 -19.31 46.42
N ASN A 107 0.60 -20.40 46.73
CA ASN A 107 0.02 -21.73 46.88
C ASN A 107 -0.68 -21.79 48.25
N GLY A 108 -1.96 -22.13 48.27
CA GLY A 108 -2.73 -22.36 49.48
C GLY A 108 -4.06 -23.05 49.15
N ALA A 109 -4.08 -24.38 49.28
CA ALA A 109 -5.22 -25.23 49.04
C ALA A 109 -6.33 -25.01 50.09
N THR A 110 -7.61 -24.91 49.69
CA THR A 110 -8.75 -25.48 50.45
C THR A 110 -10.00 -25.68 49.58
N VAL A 111 -10.43 -26.95 49.55
CA VAL A 111 -11.74 -27.63 49.33
C VAL A 111 -13.03 -26.77 49.06
N PRO A 112 -13.96 -27.24 48.20
CA PRO A 112 -15.20 -26.54 47.83
C PRO A 112 -16.40 -26.83 48.76
N PRO A 113 -17.44 -25.97 48.74
CA PRO A 113 -18.78 -26.45 49.05
C PRO A 113 -19.85 -25.98 48.05
N HIS A 114 -20.69 -26.94 47.70
CA HIS A 114 -21.98 -26.81 47.05
C HIS A 114 -23.07 -26.61 48.12
N VAL A 115 -24.20 -26.00 47.71
CA VAL A 115 -25.52 -25.92 48.39
C VAL A 115 -25.66 -24.93 49.55
N ARG A 116 -26.26 -23.76 49.26
CA ARG A 116 -27.39 -23.28 50.07
C ARG A 116 -28.40 -22.49 49.25
N SER A 117 -29.64 -22.91 49.44
CA SER A 117 -30.90 -22.52 48.83
C SER A 117 -31.48 -21.22 49.41
N GLN A 118 -32.32 -20.57 48.59
CA GLN A 118 -33.61 -19.92 48.91
C GLN A 118 -33.77 -18.39 49.12
N ASN A 119 -34.56 -17.83 48.19
CA ASN A 119 -35.80 -17.06 48.34
C ASN A 119 -35.84 -15.57 48.72
N GLY A 120 -36.70 -14.85 47.97
CA GLY A 120 -37.41 -13.62 48.36
C GLY A 120 -37.26 -12.47 47.34
N SER A 121 -37.99 -12.44 46.22
CA SER A 121 -39.38 -11.94 46.04
C SER A 121 -39.52 -10.41 45.90
N SER A 122 -39.92 -10.00 44.69
CA SER A 122 -40.96 -9.00 44.34
C SER A 122 -40.70 -7.48 44.28
N ASN A 123 -40.78 -7.00 43.03
CA ASN A 123 -41.75 -6.04 42.46
C ASN A 123 -41.61 -4.50 42.56
N THR A 124 -42.12 -3.89 41.46
CA THR A 124 -42.67 -2.53 41.21
C THR A 124 -41.67 -1.38 41.01
N ILE A 125 -41.50 -0.80 39.81
CA ILE A 125 -42.43 -0.03 38.94
C ILE A 125 -43.10 1.13 39.71
N TRP A 126 -42.63 2.38 39.56
CA TRP A 126 -43.34 3.49 38.89
C TRP A 126 -42.63 4.85 39.03
N ALA A 127 -42.90 5.68 38.02
CA ALA A 127 -42.26 6.94 37.66
C ALA A 127 -42.82 8.17 38.45
N PRO A 128 -42.22 9.38 38.27
CA PRO A 128 -42.25 10.54 39.15
C PRO A 128 -43.35 11.54 38.76
N PRO A 129 -43.40 12.77 39.34
CA PRO A 129 -43.49 13.90 38.41
C PRO A 129 -42.83 15.24 38.86
N HIS A 130 -42.90 16.21 37.94
CA HIS A 130 -42.99 17.68 38.07
C HIS A 130 -41.74 18.60 38.22
N LEU A 131 -41.42 19.35 37.14
CA LEU A 131 -41.57 20.83 36.92
C LEU A 131 -40.43 21.36 36.01
N ARG A 132 -40.52 22.42 35.19
CA ARG A 132 -41.53 23.22 34.45
C ARG A 132 -40.75 24.46 33.94
N MET A 133 -41.00 24.91 32.70
CA MET A 133 -40.66 26.26 32.14
C MET A 133 -39.18 26.51 31.77
N LYS A 134 -38.79 27.35 30.78
CA LYS A 134 -39.45 28.22 29.79
C LYS A 134 -38.39 28.69 28.76
N THR A 135 -38.77 28.69 27.48
CA THR A 135 -38.51 29.69 26.40
C THR A 135 -37.19 30.51 26.36
N SER A 136 -36.50 30.52 25.21
CA SER A 136 -36.61 31.61 24.18
C SER A 136 -35.51 31.55 23.08
N SER A 137 -35.94 31.64 21.80
CA SER A 137 -35.34 32.33 20.62
C SER A 137 -33.81 32.37 20.46
N GLY A 138 -33.15 32.01 19.35
CA GLY A 138 -33.52 32.03 17.93
C GLY A 138 -32.49 32.87 17.16
N PHE A 139 -31.87 32.37 16.09
CA PHE A 139 -31.36 33.16 14.95
C PHE A 139 -30.98 32.25 13.77
N VAL A 140 -31.33 32.69 12.56
CA VAL A 140 -31.30 32.00 11.27
C VAL A 140 -30.20 32.61 10.39
N THR A 141 -29.87 31.91 9.28
CA THR A 141 -29.30 32.37 7.98
C THR A 141 -27.77 32.31 7.83
N ASN A 142 -27.15 31.90 6.70
CA ASN A 142 -27.62 31.56 5.34
C ASN A 142 -26.56 30.74 4.56
N ALA A 143 -27.02 29.98 3.56
CA ALA A 143 -26.25 29.42 2.45
C ALA A 143 -26.29 30.34 1.20
N PRO A 144 -25.46 30.07 0.17
CA PRO A 144 -25.94 29.96 -1.22
C PRO A 144 -25.19 28.84 -2.01
N HIS A 145 -25.56 28.30 -3.18
CA HIS A 145 -26.59 28.53 -4.19
C HIS A 145 -26.77 27.24 -5.02
N GLN A 146 -27.93 27.15 -5.66
CA GLN A 146 -28.48 26.10 -6.49
C GLN A 146 -28.66 26.66 -7.93
N ARG A 147 -28.50 25.84 -8.98
CA ARG A 147 -29.12 26.09 -10.30
C ARG A 147 -29.75 24.81 -10.84
N GLN A 148 -31.03 24.95 -11.19
CA GLN A 148 -31.93 24.02 -11.87
C GLN A 148 -32.18 24.50 -13.31
N GLY A 149 -32.71 23.59 -14.13
CA GLY A 149 -33.58 23.85 -15.29
C GLY A 149 -33.20 22.96 -16.48
N ASP A 150 -34.10 22.35 -17.26
CA ASP A 150 -35.55 22.11 -17.19
C ASP A 150 -35.89 21.04 -18.26
N ALA A 151 -37.09 20.46 -18.16
CA ALA A 151 -37.60 19.35 -18.96
C ALA A 151 -38.54 19.75 -20.13
N ASN A 152 -38.92 18.73 -20.93
CA ASN A 152 -40.02 18.59 -21.92
C ASN A 152 -39.70 18.95 -23.38
N GLY A 153 -40.12 18.22 -24.43
CA GLY A 153 -40.92 17.00 -24.57
C GLY A 153 -41.41 16.80 -26.03
N VAL A 154 -41.85 15.57 -26.36
CA VAL A 154 -42.86 15.17 -27.38
C VAL A 154 -42.46 14.96 -28.88
N SER A 155 -42.38 13.66 -29.25
CA SER A 155 -43.00 12.91 -30.37
C SER A 155 -43.11 13.47 -31.81
N GLY A 156 -42.64 12.67 -32.80
CA GLY A 156 -43.27 12.59 -34.12
C GLY A 156 -42.43 12.06 -35.30
N LYS A 157 -42.70 10.80 -35.71
CA LYS A 157 -42.65 10.18 -37.07
C LYS A 157 -41.60 10.58 -38.13
N SER A 158 -40.90 9.53 -38.62
CA SER A 158 -40.19 9.35 -39.93
C SER A 158 -41.13 9.53 -41.15
N PRO A 159 -40.71 9.60 -42.46
CA PRO A 159 -39.43 9.14 -43.05
C PRO A 159 -38.83 9.92 -44.28
N ASN A 160 -37.63 9.47 -44.71
CA ASN A 160 -37.06 9.48 -46.08
C ASN A 160 -36.70 10.80 -46.81
N SER A 161 -35.39 10.98 -47.08
CA SER A 161 -34.76 11.36 -48.38
C SER A 161 -33.25 11.55 -48.13
N LYS A 162 -32.36 10.65 -48.60
CA LYS A 162 -31.62 10.66 -49.88
C LYS A 162 -30.99 12.00 -50.31
N ALA A 163 -29.65 11.92 -50.43
CA ALA A 163 -28.73 12.66 -51.30
C ALA A 163 -28.40 14.11 -50.94
N SER A 164 -27.11 14.42 -50.74
CA SER A 164 -26.21 14.81 -51.83
C SER A 164 -24.93 15.48 -51.29
N ALA A 165 -23.81 15.04 -51.85
CA ALA A 165 -22.55 15.75 -52.13
C ALA A 165 -22.05 16.93 -51.26
N SER A 166 -20.79 16.76 -50.82
CA SER A 166 -19.74 17.75 -50.51
C SER A 166 -19.54 18.83 -51.59
N PRO A 167 -18.45 19.65 -51.60
CA PRO A 167 -17.61 20.27 -50.56
C PRO A 167 -17.51 21.80 -50.77
N THR A 168 -16.69 22.53 -49.98
CA THR A 168 -15.74 23.60 -50.38
C THR A 168 -15.63 24.81 -49.42
N ASN A 169 -14.42 24.96 -48.87
CA ASN A 169 -13.53 26.13 -48.93
C ASN A 169 -14.04 27.52 -48.48
N ASN A 170 -13.42 28.02 -47.39
CA ASN A 170 -12.30 29.00 -47.40
C ASN A 170 -12.41 30.17 -46.38
N PRO A 171 -11.24 30.73 -45.99
CA PRO A 171 -11.02 31.45 -44.74
C PRO A 171 -11.15 32.98 -44.91
N LEU A 172 -11.39 33.69 -43.81
CA LEU A 172 -11.26 35.15 -43.79
C LEU A 172 -10.31 35.62 -42.69
N VAL A 173 -9.13 36.02 -43.16
CA VAL A 173 -8.18 36.94 -42.55
C VAL A 173 -8.87 38.26 -42.22
N THR A 174 -8.59 38.83 -41.04
CA THR A 174 -8.46 40.29 -40.90
C THR A 174 -7.33 40.60 -39.91
N ASP A 175 -6.24 41.15 -40.44
CA ASP A 175 -5.23 41.89 -39.71
C ASP A 175 -5.83 43.22 -39.22
N GLY A 176 -5.59 43.54 -37.95
CA GLY A 176 -5.96 44.82 -37.34
C GLY A 176 -4.86 45.30 -36.41
N ASN A 177 -3.91 46.06 -36.97
CA ASN A 177 -2.85 46.76 -36.25
C ASN A 177 -3.44 48.01 -35.55
N ILE A 178 -3.51 48.00 -34.22
CA ILE A 178 -3.92 49.17 -33.43
C ILE A 178 -2.67 49.75 -32.76
N ASP A 179 -2.04 50.71 -33.44
CA ASP A 179 -1.01 51.55 -32.85
C ASP A 179 -1.67 52.58 -31.91
N THR A 180 -1.66 52.29 -30.61
CA THR A 180 -2.01 53.27 -29.58
C THR A 180 -0.75 54.00 -29.09
N PRO A 181 -0.84 55.30 -28.72
CA PRO A 181 0.30 56.09 -28.24
C PRO A 181 0.91 55.59 -26.92
N GLU A 182 0.27 54.60 -26.28
CA GLU A 182 0.72 54.00 -25.02
C GLU A 182 1.82 52.93 -25.24
N THR A 183 1.86 52.28 -26.40
CA THR A 183 2.88 51.27 -26.75
C THR A 183 4.26 51.89 -27.05
N ALA A 184 4.30 53.18 -27.41
CA ALA A 184 5.55 53.91 -27.65
C ALA A 184 6.31 54.23 -26.36
N LEU A 185 5.60 54.50 -25.26
CA LEU A 185 6.20 54.84 -23.96
C LEU A 185 6.81 53.60 -23.27
N ILE A 186 6.21 52.41 -23.49
CA ILE A 186 6.73 51.13 -22.97
C ILE A 186 8.02 50.72 -23.71
N ARG A 187 8.11 50.95 -25.03
CA ARG A 187 9.36 50.69 -25.78
C ARG A 187 10.50 51.64 -25.37
N GLN A 188 10.21 52.88 -25.01
CA GLN A 188 11.23 53.83 -24.57
C GLN A 188 11.76 53.51 -23.16
N LYS A 189 10.92 53.02 -22.24
CA LYS A 189 11.36 52.52 -20.92
C LYS A 189 12.14 51.20 -21.00
N ALA A 190 11.83 50.32 -21.95
CA ALA A 190 12.58 49.08 -22.17
C ALA A 190 13.98 49.32 -22.77
N ALA A 191 14.21 50.44 -23.45
CA ALA A 191 15.51 50.79 -24.03
C ALA A 191 16.52 51.33 -23.00
N LEU A 192 16.06 51.89 -21.87
CA LEU A 192 16.92 52.42 -20.80
C LEU A 192 17.33 51.39 -19.74
N ALA A 193 16.74 50.19 -19.74
CA ALA A 193 17.09 49.10 -18.82
C ALA A 193 18.18 48.14 -19.36
N ARG A 194 18.76 48.42 -20.53
CA ARG A 194 19.75 47.54 -21.20
C ARG A 194 21.23 47.88 -20.90
N GLN A 195 21.52 48.57 -19.80
CA GLN A 195 22.90 48.85 -19.36
C GLN A 195 23.24 48.25 -17.99
N LEU A 196 22.75 47.05 -17.70
CA LEU A 196 23.34 46.22 -16.65
C LEU A 196 23.93 44.99 -17.32
N THR A 197 25.19 45.12 -17.76
CA THR A 197 26.00 43.95 -18.10
C THR A 197 26.12 43.08 -16.85
N PRO A 198 25.79 41.78 -16.91
CA PRO A 198 26.02 40.89 -15.78
C PRO A 198 27.52 40.90 -15.43
N PRO A 199 27.88 40.81 -14.13
CA PRO A 199 29.28 40.70 -13.74
C PRO A 199 29.90 39.48 -14.43
N LEU A 200 31.15 39.61 -14.88
CA LEU A 200 31.93 38.53 -15.45
C LEU A 200 31.86 37.31 -14.53
N SER A 201 31.20 36.25 -15.00
CA SER A 201 31.18 34.96 -14.30
C SER A 201 32.62 34.55 -13.98
N PRO A 202 32.91 34.10 -12.74
CA PRO A 202 34.23 33.63 -12.40
C PRO A 202 34.60 32.51 -13.37
N LYS A 203 35.80 32.60 -13.96
CA LYS A 203 36.37 31.54 -14.80
C LYS A 203 36.47 30.27 -13.96
N ALA A 204 35.44 29.44 -13.99
CA ALA A 204 35.47 28.12 -13.42
C ALA A 204 36.56 27.34 -14.16
N THR A 205 37.56 26.89 -13.41
CA THR A 205 38.63 26.04 -13.91
C THR A 205 37.99 24.80 -14.55
N GLU A 206 38.29 24.57 -15.83
CA GLU A 206 37.72 23.53 -16.70
C GLU A 206 37.74 22.10 -16.09
N ALA A 207 38.63 21.88 -15.11
CA ALA A 207 38.76 20.65 -14.34
C ALA A 207 37.61 20.39 -13.32
N GLN A 208 36.88 21.41 -12.84
CA GLN A 208 35.76 21.21 -11.91
C GLN A 208 34.42 20.97 -12.63
N VAL A 209 34.25 21.54 -13.82
CA VAL A 209 33.04 21.33 -14.64
C VAL A 209 32.99 19.90 -15.18
N THR A 210 34.13 19.33 -15.56
CA THR A 210 34.20 17.93 -16.04
C THR A 210 33.82 16.91 -14.95
N SER A 211 34.17 17.16 -13.68
CA SER A 211 33.80 16.27 -12.56
C SER A 211 32.32 16.36 -12.17
N ALA A 212 31.72 17.57 -12.21
CA ALA A 212 30.30 17.75 -11.95
C ALA A 212 29.42 17.24 -13.10
N VAL A 213 29.85 17.41 -14.36
CA VAL A 213 29.14 16.89 -15.54
C VAL A 213 29.26 15.37 -15.65
N GLN A 214 30.37 14.75 -15.25
CA GLN A 214 30.47 13.28 -15.16
C GLN A 214 29.54 12.66 -14.12
N ARG A 215 29.12 13.40 -13.08
CA ARG A 215 28.07 12.96 -12.15
C ARG A 215 26.66 13.16 -12.70
N LEU A 216 26.50 13.93 -13.77
CA LEU A 216 25.24 14.14 -14.50
C LEU A 216 25.16 13.32 -15.79
N SER A 217 26.22 12.59 -16.14
CA SER A 217 26.17 11.60 -17.22
C SER A 217 25.10 10.58 -16.89
N ILE A 218 24.06 10.53 -17.72
CA ILE A 218 23.06 9.48 -17.70
C ILE A 218 23.85 8.17 -17.82
N PRO A 219 23.78 7.25 -16.84
CA PRO A 219 24.51 5.99 -16.94
C PRO A 219 24.10 5.28 -18.23
N ASP A 220 25.08 4.86 -19.03
CA ASP A 220 24.92 4.15 -20.32
C ASP A 220 24.29 2.73 -20.17
N GLY A 221 23.59 2.47 -19.07
CA GLY A 221 22.90 1.21 -18.79
C GLY A 221 21.39 1.30 -19.08
N PRO A 222 20.71 0.14 -19.15
CA PRO A 222 19.25 0.12 -19.17
C PRO A 222 18.74 0.85 -17.94
N TRP A 223 17.79 1.78 -18.14
CA TRP A 223 17.19 2.56 -17.06
C TRP A 223 16.64 1.62 -15.98
N LYS A 224 16.86 1.97 -14.71
CA LYS A 224 16.30 1.25 -13.56
C LYS A 224 15.58 2.24 -12.65
N PRO A 225 14.53 1.80 -11.92
CA PRO A 225 13.96 2.59 -10.85
C PRO A 225 15.04 2.99 -9.84
N GLN A 226 15.03 4.26 -9.42
CA GLN A 226 15.99 4.81 -8.46
C GLN A 226 16.19 3.92 -7.22
N PRO A 227 15.13 3.35 -6.60
CA PRO A 227 15.31 2.51 -5.42
C PRO A 227 16.13 1.25 -5.66
N ILE A 228 16.12 0.70 -6.88
CA ILE A 228 16.95 -0.45 -7.26
C ILE A 228 18.37 0.00 -7.61
N ALA A 229 18.53 1.18 -8.19
CA ALA A 229 19.85 1.74 -8.51
C ALA A 229 20.64 2.09 -7.24
N ASP A 230 19.94 2.48 -6.17
CA ASP A 230 20.54 2.85 -4.89
C ASP A 230 20.86 1.64 -3.99
N LEU A 231 20.37 0.44 -4.32
CA LEU A 231 20.71 -0.77 -3.58
C LEU A 231 22.20 -1.09 -3.74
N PRO A 232 22.88 -1.52 -2.66
CA PRO A 232 24.26 -1.96 -2.76
C PRO A 232 24.36 -3.13 -3.75
N PRO A 233 25.47 -3.27 -4.47
CA PRO A 233 25.67 -4.45 -5.29
C PRO A 233 25.63 -5.72 -4.42
N PRO A 234 25.20 -6.86 -4.97
CA PRO A 234 25.13 -8.10 -4.22
C PRO A 234 26.50 -8.43 -3.59
N PRO A 235 26.53 -8.94 -2.35
CA PRO A 235 27.80 -9.21 -1.69
C PRO A 235 28.59 -10.28 -2.46
N PRO A 236 29.94 -10.23 -2.45
CA PRO A 236 30.77 -11.18 -3.19
C PRO A 236 30.46 -12.64 -2.87
N SER A 237 30.07 -12.93 -1.62
CA SER A 237 29.65 -14.24 -1.13
C SER A 237 28.39 -14.79 -1.81
N LEU A 238 27.52 -13.93 -2.32
CA LEU A 238 26.34 -14.31 -3.08
C LEU A 238 26.73 -14.59 -4.53
N THR A 239 27.51 -13.69 -5.14
CA THR A 239 28.01 -13.87 -6.51
C THR A 239 28.88 -15.12 -6.69
N SER A 240 29.62 -15.54 -5.67
CA SER A 240 30.44 -16.77 -5.74
C SER A 240 29.61 -18.05 -5.72
N LYS A 241 28.38 -18.01 -5.19
CA LYS A 241 27.47 -19.16 -5.19
C LYS A 241 26.69 -19.28 -6.49
N THR A 242 26.48 -18.16 -7.18
CA THR A 242 25.68 -18.11 -8.39
C THR A 242 26.42 -18.76 -9.57
N PRO A 243 25.88 -19.82 -10.19
CA PRO A 243 26.48 -20.42 -11.37
C PRO A 243 26.44 -19.45 -12.55
N SER A 244 27.38 -19.60 -13.49
CA SER A 244 27.36 -18.85 -14.74
C SER A 244 26.09 -19.16 -15.53
N SER A 245 25.61 -18.19 -16.31
CA SER A 245 24.40 -18.35 -17.13
C SER A 245 24.46 -19.56 -18.07
N GLU A 246 25.65 -19.93 -18.53
CA GLU A 246 25.88 -21.09 -19.41
C GLU A 246 25.71 -22.44 -18.69
N ASN A 247 25.92 -22.47 -17.38
CA ASN A 247 25.88 -23.69 -16.56
C ASN A 247 24.59 -23.81 -15.73
N THR A 248 23.66 -22.86 -15.87
CA THR A 248 22.42 -22.87 -15.08
C THR A 248 21.35 -23.71 -15.77
N THR A 249 20.89 -24.77 -15.08
CA THR A 249 19.76 -25.59 -15.50
C THR A 249 18.48 -24.77 -15.47
N SER A 250 17.68 -24.91 -16.53
CA SER A 250 16.37 -24.27 -16.64
C SER A 250 15.24 -25.29 -16.48
N PHE A 251 14.13 -24.82 -15.92
CA PHE A 251 12.98 -25.61 -15.51
C PHE A 251 11.78 -25.32 -16.42
N SER A 252 11.02 -26.34 -16.81
CA SER A 252 9.78 -26.11 -17.55
C SER A 252 8.70 -25.53 -16.63
N SER A 253 7.73 -24.79 -17.19
CA SER A 253 6.55 -24.32 -16.44
C SER A 253 5.79 -25.48 -15.78
N HIS A 254 5.69 -26.60 -16.49
CA HIS A 254 5.05 -27.81 -15.98
C HIS A 254 5.80 -28.39 -14.79
N PHE A 255 7.14 -28.48 -14.85
CA PHE A 255 7.97 -28.94 -13.75
C PHE A 255 7.75 -28.12 -12.47
N LEU A 256 7.79 -26.79 -12.58
CA LEU A 256 7.58 -25.92 -11.41
C LEU A 256 6.20 -26.14 -10.78
N ARG A 257 5.14 -26.23 -11.60
CA ARG A 257 3.78 -26.51 -11.10
C ARG A 257 3.65 -27.89 -10.48
N THR A 258 4.31 -28.90 -11.02
CA THR A 258 4.23 -30.27 -10.51
C THR A 258 4.97 -30.42 -9.18
N HIS A 259 6.15 -29.80 -9.03
CA HIS A 259 7.01 -30.00 -7.86
C HIS A 259 6.86 -28.93 -6.77
N LEU A 260 6.60 -27.67 -7.14
CA LEU A 260 6.35 -26.59 -6.18
C LEU A 260 4.86 -26.44 -5.86
N GLY A 261 3.99 -26.77 -6.81
CA GLY A 261 2.54 -26.66 -6.66
C GLY A 261 2.03 -25.22 -6.80
N GLY A 262 0.85 -24.99 -6.23
CA GLY A 262 0.27 -23.66 -6.08
C GLY A 262 -0.48 -23.12 -7.30
N ASN A 263 -1.13 -21.99 -7.07
CA ASN A 263 -1.93 -21.26 -8.04
C ASN A 263 -1.43 -19.82 -8.14
N LEU A 264 -1.60 -19.20 -9.30
CA LEU A 264 -1.29 -17.79 -9.48
C LEU A 264 -2.16 -16.95 -8.52
N TRP A 265 -1.54 -16.37 -7.51
CA TRP A 265 -2.19 -15.53 -6.51
C TRP A 265 -2.36 -14.11 -7.03
N GLY A 266 -1.26 -13.53 -7.53
CA GLY A 266 -1.21 -12.20 -8.14
C GLY A 266 -0.27 -12.17 -9.33
N PRO A 267 -0.01 -11.00 -9.92
CA PRO A 267 0.95 -10.82 -11.02
C PRO A 267 2.32 -11.47 -10.72
N GLY A 268 2.58 -12.59 -11.38
CA GLY A 268 3.79 -13.40 -11.22
C GLY A 268 3.95 -14.13 -9.87
N LEU A 269 3.13 -13.86 -8.84
CA LEU A 269 3.22 -14.52 -7.53
C LEU A 269 2.37 -15.79 -7.51
N VAL A 270 2.99 -16.92 -7.23
CA VAL A 270 2.33 -18.22 -7.04
C VAL A 270 2.28 -18.55 -5.56
N PHE A 271 1.12 -18.96 -5.07
CA PHE A 271 0.90 -19.37 -3.68
C PHE A 271 0.39 -20.82 -3.61
N VAL A 272 0.92 -21.58 -2.65
CA VAL A 272 0.57 -22.98 -2.38
C VAL A 272 -0.31 -23.05 -1.12
N PRO A 273 -1.65 -22.96 -1.25
CA PRO A 273 -2.53 -22.88 -0.09
C PRO A 273 -2.50 -24.16 0.74
N PRO A 274 -2.57 -24.08 2.09
CA PRO A 274 -2.85 -25.23 2.92
C PRO A 274 -4.17 -25.92 2.52
N PRO A 275 -4.30 -27.24 2.70
CA PRO A 275 -3.34 -28.17 3.29
C PRO A 275 -2.35 -28.78 2.28
N GLN A 276 -2.23 -28.22 1.06
CA GLN A 276 -1.37 -28.80 0.02
C GLN A 276 0.08 -28.92 0.54
N PRO A 277 0.77 -30.06 0.35
CA PRO A 277 2.17 -30.18 0.71
C PRO A 277 3.01 -29.22 -0.13
N SER A 278 4.00 -28.58 0.49
CA SER A 278 4.94 -27.69 -0.20
C SER A 278 6.35 -27.93 0.32
N ILE A 279 7.32 -27.95 -0.60
CA ILE A 279 8.74 -27.91 -0.26
C ILE A 279 9.22 -26.48 0.05
N LEU A 280 8.39 -25.47 -0.26
CA LEU A 280 8.67 -24.07 0.00
C LEU A 280 8.24 -23.74 1.43
N PRO A 281 9.13 -23.23 2.28
CA PRO A 281 8.78 -22.89 3.66
C PRO A 281 7.67 -21.83 3.71
N ASP A 282 7.82 -20.77 2.92
CA ASP A 282 6.87 -19.66 2.83
C ASP A 282 5.77 -19.92 1.78
N ARG A 283 5.68 -21.13 1.22
CA ARG A 283 4.61 -21.56 0.27
C ARG A 283 4.37 -20.59 -0.91
N VAL A 284 5.31 -19.71 -1.21
CA VAL A 284 5.22 -18.73 -2.30
C VAL A 284 6.46 -18.78 -3.16
N TYR A 285 6.29 -18.45 -4.43
CA TYR A 285 7.38 -18.23 -5.37
C TYR A 285 6.94 -17.31 -6.50
N TYR A 286 7.90 -16.62 -7.12
CA TYR A 286 7.64 -15.78 -8.28
C TYR A 286 7.98 -16.49 -9.59
N THR A 287 7.11 -16.36 -10.58
CA THR A 287 7.37 -16.67 -11.99
C THR A 287 7.13 -15.42 -12.82
N CYS A 288 8.18 -14.86 -13.41
CA CYS A 288 8.12 -13.61 -14.15
C CYS A 288 8.58 -13.78 -15.60
N ASP A 289 7.99 -12.99 -16.50
CA ASP A 289 8.35 -12.97 -17.92
C ASP A 289 8.97 -11.61 -18.27
N PRO A 290 10.22 -11.55 -18.75
CA PRO A 290 10.85 -10.31 -19.20
C PRO A 290 10.08 -9.55 -20.28
N ALA A 291 9.21 -10.23 -21.05
CA ALA A 291 8.38 -9.58 -22.06
C ALA A 291 7.31 -8.65 -21.45
N SER A 292 6.74 -9.02 -20.29
CA SER A 292 5.80 -8.17 -19.53
C SER A 292 6.51 -7.31 -18.47
N ASP A 293 7.67 -7.75 -17.99
CA ASP A 293 8.43 -7.13 -16.92
C ASP A 293 9.88 -6.85 -17.36
N PRO A 294 10.13 -5.78 -18.14
CA PRO A 294 11.44 -5.52 -18.72
C PRO A 294 12.52 -5.12 -17.71
N HIS A 295 12.12 -4.76 -16.48
CA HIS A 295 13.00 -4.27 -15.41
C HIS A 295 13.38 -5.35 -14.39
N LEU A 296 13.07 -6.61 -14.69
CA LEU A 296 13.49 -7.75 -13.87
C LEU A 296 15.02 -7.78 -13.69
N PRO A 297 15.52 -8.49 -12.66
CA PRO A 297 16.95 -8.71 -12.50
C PRO A 297 17.63 -9.14 -13.81
N PRO A 298 18.74 -8.49 -14.23
CA PRO A 298 19.41 -8.82 -15.50
C PRO A 298 20.01 -10.23 -15.48
N ALA A 299 20.57 -10.62 -14.34
CA ALA A 299 21.21 -11.90 -14.08
C ALA A 299 20.82 -12.43 -12.69
N PRO A 300 20.96 -13.76 -12.45
CA PRO A 300 20.78 -14.33 -11.12
C PRO A 300 21.64 -13.62 -10.06
N GLY A 301 21.08 -13.42 -8.88
CA GLY A 301 21.73 -12.71 -7.77
C GLY A 301 21.67 -11.18 -7.83
N GLN A 302 21.18 -10.57 -8.92
CA GLN A 302 21.08 -9.11 -9.05
C GLN A 302 19.70 -8.57 -8.59
N HIS A 303 19.62 -7.28 -8.27
CA HIS A 303 18.36 -6.61 -7.94
C HIS A 303 17.58 -6.23 -9.21
N GLY A 304 16.27 -6.05 -9.08
CA GLY A 304 15.39 -5.64 -10.17
C GLY A 304 14.02 -5.18 -9.67
N ALA A 305 13.09 -4.96 -10.59
CA ALA A 305 11.71 -4.62 -10.27
C ALA A 305 10.77 -5.25 -11.31
N LYS A 306 9.52 -5.48 -10.90
CA LYS A 306 8.44 -5.88 -11.80
C LYS A 306 7.35 -4.82 -11.83
N LEU A 307 6.56 -4.82 -12.89
CA LEU A 307 5.46 -3.88 -13.08
C LEU A 307 4.15 -4.59 -12.79
N VAL A 308 3.29 -3.97 -11.97
CA VAL A 308 1.98 -4.54 -11.66
C VAL A 308 0.88 -3.49 -11.74
N PRO A 309 -0.30 -3.80 -12.31
CA PRO A 309 -1.41 -2.86 -12.36
C PRO A 309 -2.11 -2.71 -11.00
N PHE A 310 -2.24 -3.83 -10.27
CA PHE A 310 -2.90 -3.89 -8.97
C PHE A 310 -2.21 -4.92 -8.09
N PHE A 311 -2.14 -4.63 -6.79
CA PHE A 311 -1.74 -5.59 -5.77
C PHE A 311 -2.97 -6.34 -5.28
N ARG A 312 -2.83 -7.67 -5.16
CA ARG A 312 -3.77 -8.47 -4.37
C ARG A 312 -3.35 -8.38 -2.90
N ALA A 313 -4.29 -8.54 -1.98
CA ALA A 313 -3.97 -8.75 -0.57
C ALA A 313 -2.98 -9.92 -0.43
N ASN A 314 -2.06 -9.83 0.53
CA ASN A 314 -1.09 -10.88 0.75
C ASN A 314 -1.79 -12.15 1.25
N PRO A 315 -1.27 -13.36 0.96
CA PRO A 315 -1.85 -14.60 1.45
C PRO A 315 -2.08 -14.65 2.96
N GLU A 316 -1.18 -14.08 3.76
CA GLU A 316 -1.27 -13.94 5.22
C GLU A 316 -2.39 -13.01 5.70
N ASP A 317 -2.82 -12.04 4.88
CA ASP A 317 -3.93 -11.16 5.21
C ASP A 317 -5.29 -11.80 4.85
N SER A 318 -5.26 -12.95 4.18
CA SER A 318 -6.47 -13.63 3.74
C SER A 318 -7.10 -14.40 4.90
N PRO A 319 -8.37 -14.12 5.26
CA PRO A 319 -9.06 -14.85 6.32
C PRO A 319 -9.34 -16.32 5.95
N ASP A 320 -9.15 -16.68 4.69
CA ASP A 320 -9.39 -18.02 4.16
C ASP A 320 -8.29 -19.03 4.51
N PHE A 321 -7.12 -18.58 4.98
CA PHE A 321 -5.98 -19.46 5.28
C PHE A 321 -5.49 -19.27 6.71
N ASP A 322 -5.35 -20.39 7.42
CA ASP A 322 -4.70 -20.45 8.72
C ASP A 322 -3.19 -20.66 8.50
N LEU A 323 -2.46 -19.53 8.40
CA LEU A 323 -1.01 -19.50 8.17
C LEU A 323 -0.29 -19.15 9.47
N PRO A 324 0.94 -19.67 9.70
CA PRO A 324 1.73 -19.31 10.87
C PRO A 324 2.00 -17.80 10.94
N ASP A 325 2.04 -17.22 12.14
CA ASP A 325 2.32 -15.78 12.34
C ASP A 325 3.66 -15.32 11.74
N ALA A 326 4.63 -16.23 11.62
CA ALA A 326 5.94 -15.95 11.03
C ALA A 326 5.95 -15.98 9.50
N PHE A 327 4.84 -16.40 8.87
CA PHE A 327 4.71 -16.46 7.41
C PHE A 327 4.78 -15.06 6.80
N ASN A 328 5.62 -14.90 5.77
CA ASN A 328 5.73 -13.64 5.05
C ASN A 328 5.86 -13.90 3.55
N SER A 329 4.83 -13.52 2.79
CA SER A 329 4.81 -13.73 1.34
C SER A 329 5.72 -12.78 0.54
N THR A 330 6.36 -11.83 1.21
CA THR A 330 7.16 -10.76 0.59
C THR A 330 8.65 -10.85 0.93
N SER A 331 9.05 -11.80 1.79
CA SER A 331 10.43 -11.94 2.24
C SER A 331 11.02 -13.28 1.85
N ASN A 332 12.25 -13.26 1.33
CA ASN A 332 13.02 -14.46 1.00
C ASN A 332 12.24 -15.43 0.09
N VAL A 333 11.64 -14.90 -0.97
CA VAL A 333 10.80 -15.64 -1.91
C VAL A 333 11.63 -16.03 -3.15
N PRO A 334 11.63 -17.31 -3.57
CA PRO A 334 12.37 -17.72 -4.76
C PRO A 334 11.78 -17.11 -6.04
N LEU A 335 12.65 -16.55 -6.88
CA LEU A 335 12.30 -15.94 -8.16
C LEU A 335 12.74 -16.82 -9.32
N PHE A 336 11.81 -17.06 -10.25
CA PHE A 336 12.04 -17.74 -11.51
C PHE A 336 11.73 -16.81 -12.67
N VAL A 337 12.67 -16.63 -13.58
CA VAL A 337 12.53 -15.73 -14.75
C VAL A 337 12.53 -16.55 -16.04
N LEU A 338 11.57 -16.27 -16.91
CA LEU A 338 11.45 -16.95 -18.21
C LEU A 338 12.60 -16.55 -19.16
N ARG A 339 13.29 -17.55 -19.72
CA ARG A 339 14.33 -17.44 -20.74
C ARG A 339 14.10 -18.55 -21.78
N SER A 340 13.89 -18.19 -23.03
CA SER A 340 13.73 -19.16 -24.14
C SER A 340 12.70 -20.27 -23.83
N ALA A 341 11.53 -19.88 -23.31
CA ALA A 341 10.42 -20.76 -22.89
C ALA A 341 10.65 -21.66 -21.65
N ARG A 342 11.82 -21.57 -20.99
CA ARG A 342 12.09 -22.25 -19.72
C ARG A 342 12.41 -21.24 -18.63
N TYR A 343 12.10 -21.57 -17.38
CA TYR A 343 12.34 -20.73 -16.23
C TYR A 343 13.73 -20.98 -15.66
N VAL A 344 14.46 -19.92 -15.37
CA VAL A 344 15.74 -19.97 -14.69
C VAL A 344 15.57 -19.44 -13.27
N TYR A 345 16.19 -20.09 -12.30
CA TYR A 345 16.17 -19.66 -10.90
C TYR A 345 17.16 -18.52 -10.67
N PHE A 346 16.65 -17.39 -10.15
CA PHE A 346 17.41 -16.14 -10.01
C PHE A 346 17.88 -15.85 -8.59
N GLY A 347 17.46 -16.64 -7.61
CA GLY A 347 17.74 -16.42 -6.19
C GLY A 347 16.46 -16.23 -5.37
N HIS A 348 16.64 -15.89 -4.10
CA HIS A 348 15.57 -15.49 -3.18
C HIS A 348 15.55 -13.97 -3.07
N TYR A 349 14.34 -13.41 -3.08
CA TYR A 349 14.11 -11.98 -3.14
C TYR A 349 13.18 -11.52 -2.03
N THR A 350 13.44 -10.32 -1.55
CA THR A 350 12.56 -9.62 -0.60
C THR A 350 12.06 -8.33 -1.24
N GLN A 351 10.80 -8.01 -0.99
CA GLN A 351 10.23 -6.70 -1.27
C GLN A 351 10.53 -5.76 -0.09
N CYS A 352 11.63 -5.03 -0.17
CA CYS A 352 12.17 -4.30 0.98
C CYS A 352 11.49 -2.96 1.26
N ARG A 353 10.57 -2.54 0.40
CA ARG A 353 9.88 -1.26 0.52
C ARG A 353 8.50 -1.30 -0.14
N TRP A 354 7.71 -0.29 0.20
CA TRP A 354 6.45 -0.04 -0.47
C TRP A 354 6.65 0.28 -1.95
N SER A 355 5.68 -0.19 -2.73
CA SER A 355 5.61 -0.03 -4.16
C SER A 355 5.32 1.41 -4.56
N ASP A 356 6.00 1.91 -5.58
CA ASP A 356 5.77 3.27 -6.08
C ASP A 356 4.84 3.21 -7.29
N ARG A 357 3.81 4.07 -7.31
CA ARG A 357 2.94 4.25 -8.47
C ARG A 357 3.67 5.07 -9.52
N LEU A 358 3.59 4.64 -10.78
CA LEU A 358 4.10 5.43 -11.89
C LEU A 358 3.23 6.67 -12.13
N ASP A 359 3.87 7.81 -12.34
CA ASP A 359 3.26 9.00 -12.90
C ASP A 359 3.09 8.87 -14.44
N HIS A 360 2.40 9.84 -15.04
CA HIS A 360 2.17 9.86 -16.49
C HIS A 360 3.47 9.85 -17.31
N ASP A 361 4.45 10.67 -16.94
CA ASP A 361 5.70 10.79 -17.68
C ASP A 361 6.53 9.50 -17.63
N ARG A 362 6.59 8.85 -16.47
CA ARG A 362 7.27 7.56 -16.28
C ARG A 362 6.54 6.43 -16.96
N MET A 363 5.20 6.43 -16.99
CA MET A 363 4.45 5.49 -17.81
C MET A 363 4.86 5.61 -19.30
N ALA A 364 4.98 6.83 -19.82
CA ALA A 364 5.35 7.07 -21.21
C ALA A 364 6.83 6.74 -21.51
N GLN A 365 7.74 7.05 -20.59
CA GLN A 365 9.19 6.90 -20.80
C GLN A 365 9.71 5.49 -20.50
N CYS A 366 9.19 4.85 -19.47
CA CYS A 366 9.78 3.64 -18.90
C CYS A 366 8.99 2.36 -19.21
N VAL A 367 7.74 2.49 -19.70
CA VAL A 367 6.87 1.35 -20.02
C VAL A 367 6.67 1.29 -21.53
N SER A 368 7.18 0.22 -22.16
CA SER A 368 7.05 0.05 -23.60
C SER A 368 5.58 -0.16 -24.01
N PRO A 369 5.21 0.17 -25.26
CA PRO A 369 3.87 -0.11 -25.78
C PRO A 369 3.46 -1.58 -25.61
N ALA A 370 4.37 -2.53 -25.88
CA ALA A 370 4.12 -3.96 -25.74
C ALA A 370 3.74 -4.37 -24.30
N VAL A 371 4.37 -3.76 -23.28
CA VAL A 371 4.03 -4.02 -21.87
C VAL A 371 2.64 -3.47 -21.54
N ARG A 372 2.30 -2.27 -22.06
CA ARG A 372 0.95 -1.69 -21.88
C ARG A 372 -0.12 -2.53 -22.55
N GLU A 373 0.13 -3.00 -23.76
CA GLU A 373 -0.75 -3.93 -24.49
C GLU A 373 -0.94 -5.25 -23.75
N HIS A 374 0.14 -5.82 -23.21
CA HIS A 374 0.08 -7.03 -22.38
C HIS A 374 -0.85 -6.84 -21.18
N TRP A 375 -0.63 -5.78 -20.38
CA TRP A 375 -1.44 -5.51 -19.20
C TRP A 375 -2.88 -5.14 -19.56
N ALA A 376 -3.10 -4.39 -20.63
CA ALA A 376 -4.43 -4.06 -21.12
C ALA A 376 -5.20 -5.32 -21.54
N GLY A 377 -4.56 -6.24 -22.27
CA GLY A 377 -5.13 -7.53 -22.65
C GLY A 377 -5.47 -8.39 -21.43
N TRP A 378 -4.58 -8.46 -20.44
CA TRP A 378 -4.82 -9.22 -19.21
C TRP A 378 -5.96 -8.64 -18.37
N LEU A 379 -6.00 -7.32 -18.17
CA LEU A 379 -7.04 -6.61 -17.41
C LEU A 379 -8.41 -6.67 -18.10
N ALA A 380 -8.44 -6.69 -19.44
CA ALA A 380 -9.67 -6.80 -20.21
C ALA A 380 -10.10 -8.26 -20.47
N SER A 381 -9.32 -9.25 -20.05
CA SER A 381 -9.62 -10.66 -20.30
C SER A 381 -10.95 -11.08 -19.66
N ALA A 382 -11.74 -11.85 -20.41
CA ALA A 382 -12.95 -12.49 -19.88
C ALA A 382 -12.66 -13.50 -18.76
N THR A 383 -11.43 -14.03 -18.70
CA THR A 383 -10.98 -14.97 -17.66
C THR A 383 -10.21 -14.29 -16.53
N ARG A 384 -10.24 -12.95 -16.44
CA ARG A 384 -9.55 -12.22 -15.37
C ARG A 384 -10.08 -12.63 -13.99
N PRO A 385 -9.21 -12.72 -12.96
CA PRO A 385 -9.64 -13.06 -11.61
C PRO A 385 -10.64 -12.06 -11.03
N ALA A 386 -11.54 -12.53 -10.15
CA ALA A 386 -12.57 -11.69 -9.52
C ALA A 386 -11.98 -10.50 -8.74
N TRP A 387 -10.83 -10.69 -8.08
CA TRP A 387 -10.16 -9.62 -7.34
C TRP A 387 -9.68 -8.49 -8.26
N VAL A 388 -9.31 -8.79 -9.51
CA VAL A 388 -8.93 -7.80 -10.53
C VAL A 388 -10.15 -7.02 -10.99
N THR A 389 -11.26 -7.71 -11.23
CA THR A 389 -12.54 -7.06 -11.55
C THR A 389 -12.94 -6.10 -10.44
N GLU A 390 -12.81 -6.49 -9.18
CA GLU A 390 -13.09 -5.61 -8.04
C GLU A 390 -12.14 -4.41 -7.96
N ALA A 391 -10.86 -4.60 -8.25
CA ALA A 391 -9.88 -3.51 -8.30
C ALA A 391 -10.18 -2.50 -9.43
N LEU A 392 -10.53 -2.99 -10.63
CA LEU A 392 -10.96 -2.16 -11.76
C LEU A 392 -12.23 -1.38 -11.44
N ARG A 393 -13.21 -2.03 -10.81
CA ARG A 393 -14.47 -1.41 -10.39
C ARG A 393 -14.22 -0.26 -9.43
N LYS A 394 -13.42 -0.49 -8.39
CA LYS A 394 -13.03 0.54 -7.40
C LYS A 394 -12.25 1.70 -8.03
N HIS A 395 -11.40 1.42 -9.02
CA HIS A 395 -10.57 2.43 -9.66
C HIS A 395 -11.36 3.35 -10.59
N PHE A 396 -12.12 2.78 -11.54
CA PHE A 396 -12.81 3.54 -12.58
C PHE A 396 -14.21 4.04 -12.17
N PHE A 397 -14.87 3.33 -11.25
CA PHE A 397 -16.24 3.62 -10.84
C PHE A 397 -16.30 3.70 -9.31
N PRO A 398 -15.64 4.69 -8.69
CA PRO A 398 -15.57 4.78 -7.23
C PRO A 398 -16.96 4.83 -6.59
N GLU A 399 -17.07 4.28 -5.40
CA GLU A 399 -18.29 4.26 -4.61
C GLU A 399 -18.73 5.69 -4.28
N PRO A 400 -20.04 6.03 -4.40
CA PRO A 400 -20.51 7.36 -4.02
C PRO A 400 -20.22 7.60 -2.53
N ALA A 401 -19.76 8.80 -2.19
CA ALA A 401 -19.53 9.19 -0.81
C ALA A 401 -20.85 9.40 -0.05
N TYR A 402 -20.90 9.00 1.22
CA TYR A 402 -22.04 9.33 2.08
C TYR A 402 -22.03 10.81 2.43
N GLY A 403 -23.01 11.56 1.93
CA GLY A 403 -23.22 12.98 2.25
C GLY A 403 -24.39 13.25 3.20
N GLY A 404 -24.92 12.22 3.87
CA GLY A 404 -26.10 12.31 4.72
C GLY A 404 -25.82 12.73 6.17
N ALA A 405 -26.88 12.90 6.96
CA ALA A 405 -26.74 13.19 8.38
C ALA A 405 -26.05 12.04 9.14
N LEU A 406 -25.05 12.36 9.95
CA LEU A 406 -24.41 11.39 10.85
C LEU A 406 -25.23 11.21 12.14
N PRO A 407 -25.19 10.02 12.77
CA PRO A 407 -25.68 9.84 14.12
C PRO A 407 -25.05 10.87 15.05
N ALA A 408 -25.84 11.48 15.94
CA ALA A 408 -25.26 12.34 16.97
C ALA A 408 -24.38 11.48 17.88
N VAL A 409 -23.12 11.88 18.07
CA VAL A 409 -22.34 11.39 19.21
C VAL A 409 -22.96 12.06 20.42
N ALA A 410 -23.40 11.28 21.41
CA ALA A 410 -23.81 11.83 22.70
C ALA A 410 -22.59 12.55 23.28
N GLU A 411 -22.55 13.88 23.19
CA GLU A 411 -21.56 14.64 23.94
C GLU A 411 -21.95 14.52 25.41
N ASP A 412 -21.06 13.96 26.23
CA ASP A 412 -21.22 13.84 27.69
C ASP A 412 -21.38 15.21 28.39
N GLU A 413 -21.29 16.32 27.67
CA GLU A 413 -21.50 17.69 28.16
C GLU A 413 -22.97 18.12 28.03
N GLY A 414 -23.81 17.62 28.95
CA GLY A 414 -24.82 18.39 29.68
C GLY A 414 -25.93 19.14 28.92
N GLY A 415 -26.01 19.05 27.60
CA GLY A 415 -27.06 19.66 26.78
C GLY A 415 -28.26 18.74 26.66
N SER A 416 -29.33 19.02 27.41
CA SER A 416 -30.64 18.38 27.25
C SER A 416 -31.24 18.72 25.87
N VAL A 417 -30.80 18.02 24.82
CA VAL A 417 -31.52 18.00 23.54
C VAL A 417 -32.85 17.31 23.80
N ALA A 418 -33.96 17.99 23.50
CA ALA A 418 -35.29 17.42 23.71
C ALA A 418 -35.41 16.08 22.97
N GLU A 419 -36.04 15.09 23.60
CA GLU A 419 -36.25 13.74 23.04
C GLU A 419 -36.86 13.79 21.63
N ASP A 420 -37.75 14.75 21.37
CA ASP A 420 -38.35 14.99 20.07
C ASP A 420 -37.33 15.46 19.01
N GLU A 421 -36.37 16.31 19.37
CA GLU A 421 -35.31 16.75 18.45
C GLU A 421 -34.32 15.62 18.15
N MET A 422 -34.08 14.75 19.14
CA MET A 422 -33.30 13.52 18.96
C MET A 422 -34.02 12.58 17.99
N ALA A 423 -35.32 12.34 18.18
CA ALA A 423 -36.13 11.50 17.31
C ALA A 423 -36.21 12.04 15.87
N VAL A 424 -36.36 13.35 15.69
CA VAL A 424 -36.34 13.98 14.35
C VAL A 424 -34.97 13.82 13.68
N ARG A 425 -33.88 13.96 14.43
CA ARG A 425 -32.52 13.76 13.93
C ARG A 425 -32.30 12.29 13.53
N GLU A 426 -32.67 11.35 14.38
CA GLU A 426 -32.57 9.91 14.09
C GLU A 426 -33.39 9.52 12.86
N ALA A 427 -34.62 10.03 12.73
CA ALA A 427 -35.45 9.80 11.55
C ALA A 427 -34.81 10.38 10.27
N LYS A 428 -34.08 11.50 10.38
CA LYS A 428 -33.31 12.06 9.26
C LYS A 428 -32.11 11.18 8.91
N VAL A 429 -31.33 10.75 9.90
CA VAL A 429 -30.20 9.81 9.71
C VAL A 429 -30.70 8.53 9.03
N ALA A 430 -31.77 7.92 9.55
CA ALA A 430 -32.35 6.71 8.97
C ALA A 430 -32.78 6.90 7.51
N ARG A 431 -33.39 8.05 7.18
CA ARG A 431 -33.78 8.39 5.81
C ARG A 431 -32.57 8.56 4.89
N ASP A 432 -31.55 9.26 5.35
CA ASP A 432 -30.34 9.53 4.56
C ASP A 432 -29.51 8.25 4.36
N VAL A 433 -29.38 7.41 5.39
CA VAL A 433 -28.78 6.07 5.30
C VAL A 433 -29.55 5.20 4.32
N LYS A 434 -30.90 5.16 4.39
CA LYS A 434 -31.72 4.39 3.44
C LYS A 434 -31.48 4.85 2.01
N ARG A 435 -31.49 6.16 1.76
CA ARG A 435 -31.20 6.74 0.44
C ARG A 435 -29.82 6.35 -0.05
N TYR A 436 -28.82 6.40 0.82
CA TYR A 436 -27.46 6.01 0.47
C TYR A 436 -27.35 4.53 0.12
N VAL A 437 -27.96 3.64 0.91
CA VAL A 437 -28.00 2.20 0.62
C VAL A 437 -28.68 1.91 -0.72
N GLU A 438 -29.75 2.64 -1.07
CA GLU A 438 -30.38 2.55 -2.39
C GLU A 438 -29.42 3.02 -3.50
N ALA A 439 -28.74 4.15 -3.31
CA ALA A 439 -27.72 4.65 -4.24
C ALA A 439 -26.57 3.64 -4.44
N LEU A 440 -26.10 3.00 -3.36
CA LEU A 440 -25.08 1.94 -3.42
C LEU A 440 -25.54 0.72 -4.21
N ARG A 441 -26.81 0.31 -4.08
CA ARG A 441 -27.35 -0.81 -4.87
C ARG A 441 -27.41 -0.49 -6.36
N VAL A 442 -27.81 0.73 -6.71
CA VAL A 442 -27.83 1.19 -8.11
C VAL A 442 -26.41 1.28 -8.65
N TRP A 443 -25.51 1.96 -7.92
CA TRP A 443 -24.11 2.09 -8.27
C TRP A 443 -23.46 0.73 -8.48
N LYS A 444 -23.63 -0.22 -7.55
CA LYS A 444 -23.00 -1.55 -7.67
C LYS A 444 -23.42 -2.26 -8.95
N LYS A 445 -24.71 -2.25 -9.29
CA LYS A 445 -25.21 -2.87 -10.53
C LYS A 445 -24.62 -2.20 -11.77
N ASP A 446 -24.60 -0.87 -11.80
CA ASP A 446 -24.05 -0.11 -12.93
C ASP A 446 -22.52 -0.29 -13.06
N ALA A 447 -21.80 -0.21 -11.95
CA ALA A 447 -20.36 -0.41 -11.89
C ALA A 447 -19.95 -1.84 -12.28
N ASP A 448 -20.68 -2.86 -11.82
CA ASP A 448 -20.44 -4.25 -12.21
C ASP A 448 -20.65 -4.44 -13.72
N MET A 449 -21.75 -3.90 -14.27
CA MET A 449 -22.03 -3.93 -15.70
C MET A 449 -20.93 -3.23 -16.50
N LYS A 450 -20.56 -2.00 -16.14
CA LYS A 450 -19.53 -1.21 -16.83
C LYS A 450 -18.15 -1.87 -16.75
N THR A 451 -17.79 -2.41 -15.58
CA THR A 451 -16.52 -3.12 -15.39
C THR A 451 -16.43 -4.36 -16.27
N ASN A 452 -17.52 -5.11 -16.42
CA ASN A 452 -17.59 -6.27 -17.32
C ASN A 452 -17.48 -5.91 -18.81
N LEU A 453 -17.76 -4.65 -19.18
CA LEU A 453 -17.64 -4.14 -20.54
C LEU A 453 -16.28 -3.49 -20.84
N ILE A 454 -15.36 -3.42 -19.86
CA ILE A 454 -14.01 -2.89 -20.06
C ILE A 454 -13.27 -3.77 -21.10
N LYS A 455 -12.83 -3.11 -22.18
CA LYS A 455 -12.03 -3.71 -23.26
C LYS A 455 -10.57 -3.25 -23.17
N ALA A 456 -9.68 -3.94 -23.87
CA ALA A 456 -8.25 -3.61 -23.89
C ALA A 456 -8.00 -2.17 -24.35
N ASP A 457 -8.71 -1.71 -25.39
CA ASP A 457 -8.60 -0.33 -25.91
C ASP A 457 -8.92 0.73 -24.85
N PHE A 458 -9.93 0.49 -24.02
CA PHE A 458 -10.28 1.40 -22.91
C PHE A 458 -9.15 1.46 -21.87
N VAL A 459 -8.50 0.33 -21.59
CA VAL A 459 -7.38 0.27 -20.64
C VAL A 459 -6.13 0.94 -21.22
N LEU A 460 -5.86 0.76 -22.52
CA LEU A 460 -4.78 1.43 -23.22
C LEU A 460 -4.96 2.95 -23.19
N GLU A 461 -6.16 3.43 -23.51
CA GLU A 461 -6.49 4.85 -23.40
C GLU A 461 -6.27 5.35 -21.96
N ALA A 462 -6.74 4.60 -20.95
CA ALA A 462 -6.54 4.97 -19.56
C ALA A 462 -5.05 5.03 -19.13
N PHE A 463 -4.15 4.27 -19.76
CA PHE A 463 -2.71 4.41 -19.53
C PHE A 463 -2.15 5.71 -20.11
N ASP A 464 -2.73 6.23 -21.19
CA ASP A 464 -2.31 7.45 -21.88
C ASP A 464 -2.96 8.73 -21.33
N GLN A 465 -4.06 8.64 -20.60
CA GLN A 465 -4.72 9.82 -20.02
C GLN A 465 -3.88 10.49 -18.94
N ALA A 466 -4.09 11.80 -18.70
CA ALA A 466 -3.46 12.51 -17.59
C ALA A 466 -4.11 12.14 -16.25
N ASP A 467 -3.40 12.33 -15.14
CA ASP A 467 -3.88 11.90 -13.81
C ASP A 467 -5.17 12.61 -13.35
N ALA A 468 -5.47 13.78 -13.93
CA ALA A 468 -6.65 14.59 -13.63
C ALA A 468 -7.83 14.37 -14.58
N ASP A 469 -7.68 13.53 -15.61
CA ASP A 469 -8.71 13.32 -16.62
C ASP A 469 -9.83 12.36 -16.15
N GLU A 470 -10.97 12.42 -16.84
CA GLU A 470 -12.08 11.49 -16.69
C GLU A 470 -12.30 10.71 -18.00
N PRO A 471 -12.36 9.36 -17.98
CA PRO A 471 -12.24 8.46 -16.83
C PRO A 471 -10.84 8.43 -16.19
N LYS A 472 -10.76 8.14 -14.90
CA LYS A 472 -9.50 8.19 -14.16
C LYS A 472 -8.36 7.38 -14.81
N ALA A 473 -7.21 8.01 -15.00
CA ALA A 473 -6.01 7.38 -15.52
C ALA A 473 -5.60 6.11 -14.73
N LEU A 474 -5.20 5.08 -15.46
CA LEU A 474 -4.62 3.86 -14.89
C LEU A 474 -3.09 3.96 -14.92
N ARG A 475 -2.44 3.48 -13.86
CA ARG A 475 -0.98 3.47 -13.76
C ARG A 475 -0.52 2.12 -13.23
N LEU A 476 0.67 1.71 -13.67
CA LEU A 476 1.36 0.57 -13.10
C LEU A 476 2.14 0.98 -11.86
N TRP A 477 2.50 0.00 -11.05
CA TRP A 477 3.28 0.14 -9.83
C TRP A 477 4.58 -0.64 -9.96
N TRP A 478 5.63 -0.14 -9.35
CA TRP A 478 6.87 -0.89 -9.15
C TRP A 478 6.74 -1.81 -7.95
N GLU A 479 6.94 -3.10 -8.16
CA GLU A 479 7.24 -4.03 -7.08
C GLU A 479 8.74 -4.32 -7.10
N TYR A 480 9.43 -3.83 -6.07
CA TYR A 480 10.89 -3.88 -5.97
C TYR A 480 11.36 -5.25 -5.50
N LEU A 481 12.38 -5.79 -6.17
CA LEU A 481 12.92 -7.11 -5.91
C LEU A 481 14.40 -6.98 -5.53
N GLU A 482 14.69 -7.07 -4.24
CA GLU A 482 16.06 -7.14 -3.73
C GLU A 482 16.48 -8.61 -3.61
N CYS A 483 17.55 -9.03 -4.29
CA CYS A 483 18.12 -10.35 -4.05
C CYS A 483 18.82 -10.38 -2.69
N VAL A 484 18.32 -11.23 -1.79
CA VAL A 484 18.86 -11.39 -0.44
C VAL A 484 19.74 -12.63 -0.30
N ASP A 485 19.49 -13.66 -1.12
CA ASP A 485 20.29 -14.89 -1.10
C ASP A 485 20.22 -15.63 -2.45
N TRP A 486 21.23 -16.44 -2.73
CA TRP A 486 21.19 -17.44 -3.79
C TRP A 486 21.43 -18.81 -3.14
N ARG A 487 20.33 -19.54 -2.90
CA ARG A 487 20.33 -20.83 -2.21
C ARG A 487 20.69 -21.99 -3.14
N ALA A 488 21.94 -22.44 -3.03
CA ALA A 488 22.49 -23.55 -3.82
C ALA A 488 21.81 -24.88 -3.51
N ASP A 489 21.55 -25.16 -2.23
CA ASP A 489 20.86 -26.35 -1.75
C ASP A 489 19.43 -26.47 -2.32
N PHE A 490 18.69 -25.37 -2.34
CA PHE A 490 17.37 -25.31 -2.97
C PHE A 490 17.46 -25.58 -4.47
N TYR A 491 18.39 -24.91 -5.16
CA TYR A 491 18.61 -25.12 -6.59
C TYR A 491 19.01 -26.57 -6.93
N ASP A 492 19.98 -27.13 -6.21
CA ASP A 492 20.46 -28.50 -6.40
C ASP A 492 19.36 -29.53 -6.15
N THR A 493 18.46 -29.26 -5.21
CA THR A 493 17.26 -30.06 -4.98
C THR A 493 16.36 -30.07 -6.22
N LEU A 494 16.12 -28.91 -6.83
CA LEU A 494 15.32 -28.83 -8.06
C LEU A 494 16.00 -29.51 -9.24
N VAL A 495 17.31 -29.33 -9.42
CA VAL A 495 18.09 -30.01 -10.47
C VAL A 495 18.01 -31.53 -10.30
N THR A 496 18.19 -32.02 -9.07
CA THR A 496 18.09 -33.45 -8.74
C THR A 496 16.69 -34.00 -8.99
N LEU A 497 15.65 -33.24 -8.67
CA LEU A 497 14.26 -33.63 -8.97
C LEU A 497 14.02 -33.70 -10.47
N GLN A 498 14.51 -32.72 -11.24
CA GLN A 498 14.39 -32.71 -12.69
C GLN A 498 15.14 -33.89 -13.32
N SER A 499 16.35 -34.22 -12.87
CA SER A 499 17.14 -35.32 -13.43
C SER A 499 16.55 -36.70 -13.17
N ARG A 500 15.64 -36.84 -12.18
CA ARG A 500 14.97 -38.12 -11.86
C ARG A 500 13.87 -38.47 -12.86
N ASP A 501 13.33 -37.49 -13.57
CA ASP A 501 12.24 -37.70 -14.52
C ASP A 501 12.67 -37.24 -15.93
N PRO A 502 12.89 -38.20 -16.86
CA PRO A 502 13.30 -37.90 -18.23
C PRO A 502 12.32 -37.00 -19.00
N GLN A 503 11.05 -36.89 -18.55
CA GLN A 503 10.06 -36.03 -19.20
C GLN A 503 10.39 -34.54 -19.09
N TYR A 504 11.26 -34.15 -18.14
CA TYR A 504 11.65 -32.76 -17.92
C TYR A 504 13.08 -32.42 -18.40
N ALA A 505 13.81 -33.43 -18.90
CA ALA A 505 15.18 -33.28 -19.40
C ALA A 505 15.28 -32.26 -20.55
#